data_AF-A0A947E9Z7-F1
#
_entry.id   AF-A0A947E9Z7-F1
#
_cell.length_a   1.000
_cell.length_b   1.000
_cell.length_c   1.000
_cell.angle_alpha   90.00
_cell.angle_beta   90.00
_cell.angle_gamma   90.00
#
_symmetry.space_group_name_H-M   'P 1'
#
loop_
_entity.id
_entity.type
_entity.pdbx_description
1 polymer ?
#
loop_
_entity_poly.entity_id
_entity_poly.type
_entity_poly.pdbx_seq_one_letter_code
_entity_poly.pdbx_strand_id
1 'polypeptide(L)'
;NEKDGWAARGGWQLTTSKINKGGDDVDVEALLDRIEKEMPRAKPETKWTMNNTLGAIGIKHAKHRKRAIAIGEEIGLYADWPVSKGCTIPYVPVWIDAMVKGKR
;
A
#
# COMPACT_ATOMS: atom_id res chain seq x y z
N ASN A 1 -23.56 7.86 7.13
CA ASN A 1 -23.57 8.28 5.71
C ASN A 1 -22.74 7.27 4.94
N GLU A 2 -23.36 6.44 4.12
CA GLU A 2 -22.79 5.23 3.49
C GLU A 2 -22.29 5.47 2.05
N LYS A 3 -21.86 6.69 1.73
CA LYS A 3 -21.49 7.08 0.34
C LYS A 3 -19.98 6.98 0.05
N ASP A 4 -19.19 6.54 1.02
CA ASP A 4 -17.75 6.79 1.04
C ASP A 4 -16.87 5.61 0.60
N GLY A 5 -17.40 4.38 0.56
CA GLY A 5 -16.57 3.19 0.26
C GLY A 5 -16.04 3.12 -1.19
N TRP A 6 -16.88 3.49 -2.17
CA TRP A 6 -16.50 3.46 -3.59
C TRP A 6 -15.76 4.74 -4.01
N ALA A 7 -16.14 5.90 -3.46
CA ALA A 7 -15.41 7.15 -3.65
C ALA A 7 -13.99 7.07 -3.07
N ALA A 8 -13.82 6.41 -1.92
CA ALA A 8 -12.51 6.13 -1.36
C ALA A 8 -11.68 5.25 -2.32
N ARG A 9 -12.24 4.16 -2.85
CA ARG A 9 -11.54 3.25 -3.77
C ARG A 9 -11.11 3.94 -5.07
N GLY A 10 -11.99 4.75 -5.67
CA GLY A 10 -11.67 5.58 -6.84
C GLY A 10 -10.57 6.60 -6.54
N GLY A 11 -10.65 7.24 -5.37
CA GLY A 11 -9.61 8.14 -4.87
C GLY A 11 -8.24 7.45 -4.74
N TRP A 12 -8.18 6.26 -4.15
CA TRP A 12 -6.94 5.50 -4.01
C TRP A 12 -6.32 5.11 -5.36
N GLN A 13 -7.11 4.72 -6.36
CA GLN A 13 -6.59 4.43 -7.70
C GLN A 13 -6.04 5.66 -8.42
N LEU A 14 -6.72 6.81 -8.32
CA LEU A 14 -6.25 8.07 -8.89
C LEU A 14 -4.95 8.53 -8.23
N THR A 15 -4.87 8.43 -6.91
CA THR A 15 -3.68 8.74 -6.13
C THR A 15 -2.51 7.81 -6.47
N THR A 16 -2.76 6.50 -6.58
CA THR A 16 -1.75 5.51 -7.02
C THR A 16 -1.23 5.82 -8.42
N SER A 17 -2.11 6.26 -9.32
CA SER A 17 -1.74 6.66 -10.68
C SER A 17 -0.90 7.93 -10.69
N LYS A 18 -1.20 8.92 -9.84
CA LYS A 18 -0.38 10.14 -9.67
C LYS A 18 1.02 9.82 -9.11
N ILE A 19 1.09 8.98 -8.09
CA ILE A 19 2.35 8.49 -7.50
C ILE A 19 3.19 7.76 -8.54
N ASN A 20 2.57 6.88 -9.34
CA ASN A 20 3.27 6.17 -10.40
C ASN A 20 3.83 7.09 -11.49
N LYS A 21 3.11 8.16 -11.79
CA LYS A 21 3.49 9.21 -12.75
C LYS A 21 4.50 10.22 -12.19
N GLY A 22 4.83 10.17 -10.91
CA GLY A 22 5.83 11.06 -10.29
C GLY A 22 5.32 12.47 -10.02
N GLY A 23 4.02 12.65 -9.76
CA GLY A 23 3.49 13.94 -9.32
C GLY A 23 3.98 14.27 -7.91
N ASP A 24 4.84 15.29 -7.78
CA ASP A 24 5.45 15.73 -6.52
C ASP A 24 4.45 16.37 -5.53
N ASP A 25 3.25 16.72 -6.02
CA ASP A 25 2.17 17.36 -5.26
C ASP A 25 1.31 16.38 -4.42
N VAL A 26 1.68 15.10 -4.36
CA VAL A 26 0.93 14.12 -3.59
C VAL A 26 1.53 13.98 -2.20
N ASP A 27 0.76 14.35 -1.17
CA ASP A 27 1.15 14.16 0.23
C ASP A 27 1.12 12.67 0.61
N VAL A 28 2.24 12.00 0.37
CA VAL A 28 2.42 10.58 0.64
C VAL A 28 2.31 10.28 2.14
N GLU A 29 2.76 11.19 3.00
CA GLU A 29 2.73 10.99 4.46
C GLU A 29 1.30 10.98 4.99
N ALA A 30 0.46 11.92 4.56
CA ALA A 30 -0.96 11.95 4.92
C ALA A 30 -1.71 10.72 4.39
N LEU A 31 -1.34 10.21 3.21
CA LEU A 31 -1.92 8.98 2.66
C LEU A 31 -1.55 7.76 3.49
N LEU A 32 -0.30 7.68 3.95
CA LEU A 32 0.18 6.60 4.82
C LEU A 32 -0.56 6.59 6.16
N ASP A 33 -0.70 7.75 6.82
CA ASP A 33 -1.47 7.89 8.07
C ASP A 33 -2.95 7.49 7.89
N ARG A 34 -3.54 7.91 6.76
CA ARG A 34 -4.92 7.53 6.43
C ARG A 34 -5.05 6.02 6.19
N ILE A 35 -4.09 5.41 5.51
CA ILE A 35 -4.06 3.96 5.28
C ILE A 35 -3.99 3.21 6.61
N GLU A 36 -3.08 3.61 7.50
CA GLU A 36 -2.90 3.03 8.83
C GLU A 36 -4.22 3.02 9.62
N LYS A 37 -4.98 4.13 9.59
CA LYS A 37 -6.26 4.27 10.32
C LYS A 37 -7.47 3.61 9.64
N GLU A 38 -7.57 3.69 8.32
CA GLU A 38 -8.75 3.19 7.58
C GLU A 38 -8.62 1.72 7.19
N MET A 39 -7.42 1.23 6.84
CA MET A 39 -7.19 -0.15 6.39
C MET A 39 -7.69 -1.22 7.36
N PRO A 40 -7.49 -1.16 8.70
CA PRO A 40 -8.01 -2.18 9.60
C PRO A 40 -9.55 -2.23 9.59
N ARG A 41 -10.22 -1.09 9.37
CA ARG A 41 -11.69 -0.93 9.39
C ARG A 41 -12.34 -1.11 8.01
N ALA A 42 -11.55 -1.11 6.93
CA ALA A 42 -12.05 -1.20 5.56
C ALA A 42 -12.51 -2.63 5.18
N LYS A 43 -13.34 -2.72 4.13
CA LYS A 43 -13.76 -4.02 3.55
C LYS A 43 -12.57 -4.73 2.91
N PRO A 44 -12.52 -6.08 2.88
CA PRO A 44 -11.38 -6.85 2.36
C PRO A 44 -10.93 -6.45 0.96
N GLU A 45 -11.87 -6.14 0.05
CA GLU A 45 -11.53 -5.69 -1.31
C GLU A 45 -10.88 -4.29 -1.33
N THR A 46 -11.24 -3.43 -0.36
CA THR A 46 -10.63 -2.11 -0.18
C THR A 46 -9.26 -2.24 0.46
N LYS A 47 -9.11 -3.13 1.46
CA LYS A 47 -7.81 -3.45 2.08
C LYS A 47 -6.80 -3.90 1.03
N TRP A 48 -7.20 -4.78 0.11
CA TRP A 48 -6.36 -5.19 -1.02
C TRP A 48 -5.88 -4.03 -1.87
N THR A 49 -6.79 -3.11 -2.23
CA THR A 49 -6.45 -1.93 -3.04
C THR A 49 -5.50 -0.99 -2.30
N MET A 50 -5.76 -0.74 -1.01
CA MET A 50 -4.91 0.12 -0.16
C MET A 50 -3.52 -0.51 0.05
N ASN A 51 -3.44 -1.83 0.18
CA ASN A 51 -2.19 -2.57 0.34
C ASN A 51 -1.32 -2.47 -0.91
N ASN A 52 -1.94 -2.53 -2.09
CA ASN A 52 -1.27 -2.33 -3.36
C ASN A 52 -0.71 -0.90 -3.49
N THR A 53 -1.52 0.12 -3.11
CA THR A 53 -1.07 1.52 -3.05
C THR A 53 0.09 1.71 -2.08
N LEU A 54 0.02 1.10 -0.89
CA LEU A 54 1.06 1.17 0.14
C LEU A 54 2.40 0.64 -0.36
N GLY A 55 2.40 -0.52 -1.02
CA GLY A 55 3.63 -1.06 -1.62
C GLY A 55 4.13 -0.25 -2.80
N ALA A 56 3.24 0.25 -3.67
CA ALA A 56 3.63 1.14 -4.77
C ALA A 56 4.35 2.42 -4.26
N ILE A 57 3.86 3.01 -3.17
CA ILE A 57 4.50 4.12 -2.46
C ILE A 57 5.91 3.72 -2.01
N GLY A 58 6.07 2.60 -1.31
CA GLY A 58 7.39 2.18 -0.80
C GLY A 58 8.41 1.81 -1.88
N ILE A 59 7.93 1.36 -3.05
CA ILE A 59 8.77 1.03 -4.21
C ILE A 59 9.22 2.31 -4.94
N LYS A 60 8.30 3.27 -5.17
CA LYS A 60 8.56 4.52 -5.92
C LYS A 60 9.23 5.59 -5.06
N HIS A 61 8.79 5.76 -3.82
CA HIS A 61 9.28 6.77 -2.88
C HIS A 61 10.19 6.15 -1.83
N ALA A 62 11.48 6.07 -2.14
CA ALA A 62 12.49 5.55 -1.20
C ALA A 62 12.49 6.31 0.15
N LYS A 63 12.18 7.62 0.15
CA LYS A 63 12.07 8.46 1.35
C LYS A 63 10.98 7.97 2.31
N HIS A 64 9.86 7.48 1.79
CA HIS A 64 8.73 7.00 2.60
C HIS A 64 8.70 5.48 2.76
N ARG A 65 9.67 4.77 2.16
CA ARG A 65 9.77 3.30 2.23
C ARG A 65 9.76 2.76 3.65
N LYS A 66 10.57 3.35 4.54
CA LYS A 66 10.62 2.92 5.96
C LYS A 66 9.26 3.04 6.63
N ARG A 67 8.51 4.11 6.34
CA ARG A 67 7.17 4.32 6.89
C ARG A 67 6.16 3.34 6.30
N ALA A 68 6.18 3.11 4.99
CA ALA A 68 5.31 2.13 4.33
C ALA A 68 5.54 0.70 4.86
N ILE A 69 6.80 0.32 5.11
CA ILE A 69 7.16 -0.96 5.75
C ILE A 69 6.60 -1.02 7.18
N ALA A 70 6.84 0.01 8.00
CA ALA A 70 6.36 0.03 9.37
C ALA A 70 4.84 -0.12 9.47
N ILE A 71 4.08 0.56 8.60
CA ILE A 71 2.61 0.43 8.54
C ILE A 71 2.20 -0.98 8.10
N GLY A 72 2.87 -1.54 7.09
CA GLY A 72 2.62 -2.91 6.66
C GLY A 72 2.86 -3.95 7.76
N GLU A 73 3.90 -3.76 8.57
CA GLU A 73 4.23 -4.58 9.73
C GLU A 73 3.19 -4.41 10.86
N GLU A 74 2.79 -3.17 11.15
CA GLU A 74 1.80 -2.89 12.21
C GLU A 74 0.44 -3.52 11.89
N ILE A 75 0.01 -3.42 10.64
CA ILE A 75 -1.28 -3.99 10.21
C ILE A 75 -1.18 -5.51 10.09
N GLY A 76 0.00 -6.05 9.73
CA GLY A 76 0.21 -7.49 9.57
C GLY A 76 -0.66 -8.12 8.47
N LEU A 77 -1.17 -7.31 7.54
CA LEU A 77 -2.11 -7.78 6.52
C LEU A 77 -1.41 -8.75 5.58
N TYR A 78 -1.95 -9.98 5.46
CA TYR A 78 -1.38 -11.05 4.64
C TYR A 78 -0.02 -11.59 5.12
N ALA A 79 0.39 -11.33 6.37
CA ALA A 79 1.62 -11.88 6.93
C ALA A 79 1.61 -13.42 6.96
N ASP A 80 0.44 -14.03 7.21
CA ASP A 80 0.23 -15.49 7.25
C ASP A 80 -0.38 -16.06 5.94
N TRP A 81 -0.36 -15.29 4.84
CA TRP A 81 -1.00 -15.75 3.62
C TRP A 81 -0.25 -16.97 3.03
N PRO A 82 -0.92 -18.13 2.82
CA PRO A 82 -0.27 -19.32 2.31
C PRO A 82 0.09 -19.11 0.84
N VAL A 83 1.33 -18.73 0.56
CA VAL A 83 1.85 -18.69 -0.81
C VAL A 83 2.60 -19.98 -1.13
N SER A 84 2.35 -20.52 -2.32
CA SER A 84 3.19 -21.56 -2.91
C SER A 84 4.62 -21.05 -3.10
N LYS A 85 5.61 -21.95 -2.97
CA LYS A 85 7.04 -21.64 -3.15
C LYS A 85 7.26 -20.93 -4.49
N GLY A 86 7.66 -19.65 -4.44
CA GLY A 86 7.98 -18.84 -5.63
C GLY A 86 7.01 -17.69 -5.93
N CYS A 87 5.85 -17.60 -5.26
CA CYS A 87 4.98 -16.44 -5.37
C CYS A 87 5.38 -15.34 -4.38
N THR A 88 5.38 -14.09 -4.84
CA THR A 88 5.59 -12.92 -3.97
C THR A 88 4.41 -12.78 -3.03
N ILE A 89 4.69 -12.80 -1.72
CA ILE A 89 3.68 -12.60 -0.69
C ILE A 89 3.11 -11.20 -0.87
N PRO A 90 1.78 -11.01 -0.85
CA PRO A 90 1.16 -9.67 -0.86
C PRO A 90 1.38 -8.91 0.45
N TYR A 91 2.34 -9.32 1.27
CA TYR A 91 2.78 -8.65 2.47
C TYR A 91 3.68 -7.48 2.08
N VAL A 92 3.20 -6.26 2.32
CA VAL A 92 3.85 -5.02 1.86
C VAL A 92 5.35 -4.93 2.19
N PRO A 93 5.79 -5.25 3.42
CA PRO A 93 7.22 -5.21 3.77
C PRO A 93 8.08 -6.10 2.88
N VAL A 94 7.67 -7.35 2.73
CA VAL A 94 8.37 -8.34 1.89
C VAL A 94 8.25 -8.00 0.41
N TRP A 95 7.09 -7.52 -0.03
CA TRP A 95 6.88 -7.12 -1.42
C TRP A 95 7.75 -5.93 -1.82
N ILE A 96 7.82 -4.90 -0.98
CA ILE A 96 8.71 -3.74 -1.19
C ILE A 96 10.16 -4.22 -1.27
N ASP A 97 10.63 -5.02 -0.30
CA ASP A 97 12.00 -5.54 -0.30
C ASP A 97 12.29 -6.35 -1.57
N ALA A 98 11.41 -7.28 -1.93
CA ALA A 98 11.54 -8.12 -3.12
C ALA A 98 11.59 -7.28 -4.41
N MET A 99 10.72 -6.28 -4.56
CA MET A 99 10.68 -5.41 -5.74
C MET A 99 11.89 -4.46 -5.82
N VAL A 100 12.42 -4.02 -4.69
CA VAL A 100 13.65 -3.22 -4.62
C VAL A 100 14.88 -4.08 -4.93
N LYS A 101 14.91 -5.30 -4.41
CA LYS A 101 16.00 -6.27 -4.60
C LYS A 101 16.05 -6.82 -6.03
N GLY A 102 14.89 -7.06 -6.65
CA GLY A 102 14.77 -7.54 -8.03
C GLY A 102 15.06 -6.49 -9.11
N LYS A 103 15.29 -5.22 -8.73
CA LYS A 103 15.67 -4.13 -9.63
C LYS A 103 17.19 -3.94 -9.77
N ARG A 104 17.99 -4.88 -9.27
CA ARG A 104 19.46 -4.83 -9.29
C ARG A 104 20.05 -5.67 -10.42
#